data_AF-A0A8J6EJG3-F1
#
_entry.id   AF-A0A8J6EJG3-F1
#
_cell.length_a   1.000
_cell.length_b   1.000
_cell.length_c   1.000
_cell.angle_alpha   90.00
_cell.angle_beta   90.00
_cell.angle_gamma   90.00
#
_symmetry.space_group_name_H-M   'P 1'
#
loop_
_entity.id
_entity.type
_entity.pdbx_description
1 polymer ?
#
loop_
_entity_poly.entity_id
_entity_poly.type
_entity_poly.pdbx_seq_one_letter_code
_entity_poly.pdbx_strand_id
1 'polypeptide(L)'
;IEKEVTEAMMKSLKYCDVDTVSARQPLCQYRAATIHHRLASMYHSCLRNQVGDEHLRKQHRVMADLHYSKAVKLFQLLKDAPCELLRVQLERVAFAEFQMSSQNSSAGKLKSLCGALEIMMKTRCAFVVLQKELECESDQGAEDGNELATDSSGNLRKEEVVKLINIFESRLSFVLLQFVKLLSSKKKSSNPPEEEASLKTYKQVYSSLLRASTNKTSTLTERLSVLINLLDQLTPKSEANETVIQ
;
A
#
# COMPACT_ATOMS: atom_id res chain seq x y z
N ILE A 1 15.91 -21.42 -13.59
CA ILE A 1 15.59 -20.81 -12.28
C ILE A 1 14.30 -19.97 -12.33
N GLU A 2 14.27 -18.73 -12.83
CA GLU A 2 13.06 -17.87 -12.75
C GLU A 2 11.81 -18.49 -13.39
N LYS A 3 11.97 -19.12 -14.57
CA LYS A 3 10.90 -19.84 -15.27
C LYS A 3 10.35 -21.02 -14.45
N GLU A 4 11.24 -21.82 -13.85
CA GLU A 4 10.86 -22.98 -13.03
C GLU A 4 10.14 -22.55 -11.74
N VAL A 5 10.61 -21.47 -11.11
CA VAL A 5 9.95 -20.87 -9.93
C VAL A 5 8.55 -20.40 -10.29
N THR A 6 8.40 -19.71 -11.44
CA THR A 6 7.11 -19.27 -11.95
C THR A 6 6.17 -20.46 -12.17
N GLU A 7 6.63 -21.50 -12.86
CA GLU A 7 5.84 -22.69 -13.17
C GLU A 7 5.40 -23.42 -11.90
N ALA A 8 6.29 -23.57 -10.92
CA ALA A 8 5.97 -24.18 -9.63
C ALA A 8 4.94 -23.37 -8.83
N MET A 9 5.08 -22.03 -8.80
CA MET A 9 4.12 -21.13 -8.15
C MET A 9 2.75 -21.17 -8.84
N MET A 10 2.72 -21.12 -10.17
CA MET A 10 1.49 -21.23 -10.95
C MET A 10 0.81 -22.59 -10.79
N LYS A 11 1.58 -23.68 -10.69
CA LYS A 11 1.07 -25.01 -10.36
C LYS A 11 0.47 -25.04 -8.95
N SER A 12 1.13 -24.39 -7.98
CA SER A 12 0.65 -24.31 -6.58
C SER A 12 -0.67 -23.55 -6.47
N LEU A 13 -0.87 -22.49 -7.26
CA LEU A 13 -2.12 -21.74 -7.31
C LEU A 13 -3.32 -22.60 -7.71
N LYS A 14 -3.13 -23.60 -8.59
CA LYS A 14 -4.21 -24.52 -9.01
C LYS A 14 -4.75 -25.37 -7.87
N TYR A 15 -3.97 -25.55 -6.80
CA TYR A 15 -4.37 -26.31 -5.62
C TYR A 15 -4.86 -25.42 -4.47
N CYS A 16 -4.88 -24.09 -4.65
CA CYS A 16 -5.47 -23.17 -3.69
C CYS A 16 -6.95 -23.00 -4.03
N ASP A 17 -7.82 -23.76 -3.36
CA ASP A 17 -9.26 -23.59 -3.50
C ASP A 17 -9.73 -22.32 -2.77
N VAL A 18 -9.88 -21.24 -3.53
CA VAL A 18 -10.27 -19.91 -3.01
C VAL A 18 -11.76 -19.65 -3.08
N ASP A 19 -12.50 -20.46 -3.86
CA ASP A 19 -13.90 -20.21 -4.21
C ASP A 19 -14.86 -21.08 -3.38
N THR A 20 -14.47 -22.30 -3.02
CA THR A 20 -15.32 -23.18 -2.22
C THR A 20 -15.40 -22.70 -0.77
N VAL A 21 -16.61 -22.33 -0.35
CA VAL A 21 -16.88 -21.93 1.04
C VAL A 21 -16.64 -23.12 1.96
N SER A 22 -15.62 -23.00 2.79
CA SER A 22 -15.23 -24.02 3.77
C SER A 22 -14.40 -23.41 4.88
N ALA A 23 -14.23 -24.13 5.99
CA ALA A 23 -13.34 -23.69 7.08
C ALA A 23 -11.86 -23.52 6.64
N ARG A 24 -11.45 -24.12 5.51
CA ARG A 24 -10.09 -23.99 4.95
C ARG A 24 -9.95 -22.83 3.98
N GLN A 25 -11.06 -22.23 3.54
CA GLN A 25 -11.06 -21.20 2.51
C GLN A 25 -10.16 -20.00 2.88
N PRO A 26 -10.17 -19.46 4.11
CA PRO A 26 -9.28 -18.34 4.47
C PRO A 26 -7.79 -18.71 4.33
N LEU A 27 -7.41 -19.93 4.75
CA LEU A 27 -6.04 -20.40 4.62
C LEU A 27 -5.64 -20.56 3.14
N CYS A 28 -6.52 -21.09 2.30
CA CYS A 28 -6.28 -21.21 0.87
C CYS A 28 -6.17 -19.84 0.19
N GLN A 29 -7.02 -18.87 0.56
CA GLN A 29 -6.97 -17.48 0.09
C GLN A 29 -5.67 -16.79 0.51
N TYR A 30 -5.23 -16.97 1.77
CA TYR A 30 -3.97 -16.40 2.24
C TYR A 30 -2.79 -16.97 1.46
N ARG A 31 -2.74 -18.29 1.27
CA ARG A 31 -1.69 -18.95 0.47
C ARG A 31 -1.68 -18.46 -0.97
N ALA A 32 -2.84 -18.35 -1.60
CA ALA A 32 -2.95 -17.81 -2.95
C ALA A 32 -2.49 -16.34 -3.03
N ALA A 33 -2.85 -15.52 -2.04
CA ALA A 33 -2.44 -14.13 -1.94
C ALA A 33 -0.91 -14.00 -1.84
N THR A 34 -0.27 -14.79 -0.97
CA THR A 34 1.19 -14.83 -0.84
C THR A 34 1.88 -15.29 -2.11
N ILE A 35 1.35 -16.32 -2.80
CA ILE A 35 1.94 -16.78 -4.07
C ILE A 35 1.82 -15.69 -5.14
N HIS A 36 0.67 -15.04 -5.26
CA HIS A 36 0.49 -13.91 -6.17
C HIS A 36 1.42 -12.75 -5.85
N HIS A 37 1.58 -12.40 -4.57
CA HIS A 37 2.54 -11.39 -4.16
C HIS A 37 3.96 -11.75 -4.60
N ARG A 38 4.43 -12.96 -4.33
CA ARG A 38 5.77 -13.42 -4.74
C ARG A 38 5.99 -13.38 -6.26
N LEU A 39 5.00 -13.83 -7.04
CA LEU A 39 5.04 -13.74 -8.50
C LEU A 39 5.14 -12.28 -8.96
N ALA A 40 4.37 -11.38 -8.35
CA ALA A 40 4.40 -9.96 -8.68
C ALA A 40 5.77 -9.33 -8.38
N SER A 41 6.35 -9.59 -7.20
CA SER A 41 7.66 -9.08 -6.81
C SER A 41 8.77 -9.63 -7.72
N MET A 42 8.70 -10.90 -8.12
CA MET A 42 9.62 -11.49 -9.07
C MET A 42 9.52 -10.81 -10.45
N TYR A 43 8.33 -10.68 -11.03
CA TYR A 43 8.16 -9.98 -12.32
C TYR A 43 8.57 -8.51 -12.25
N HIS A 44 8.32 -7.83 -11.13
CA HIS A 44 8.80 -6.48 -10.90
C HIS A 44 10.34 -6.42 -10.87
N SER A 45 11.00 -7.39 -10.21
CA SER A 45 12.46 -7.51 -10.21
C SER A 45 13.00 -7.76 -11.63
N CYS A 46 12.42 -8.71 -12.37
CA CYS A 46 12.78 -9.00 -13.76
C CYS A 46 12.62 -7.75 -14.64
N LEU A 47 11.52 -7.00 -14.48
CA LEU A 47 11.30 -5.74 -15.21
C LEU A 47 12.40 -4.70 -14.94
N ARG A 48 12.80 -4.54 -13.66
CA ARG A 48 13.82 -3.56 -13.28
C ARG A 48 15.19 -3.89 -13.88
N ASN A 49 15.49 -5.19 -14.00
CA ASN A 49 16.76 -5.67 -14.51
C ASN A 49 16.77 -5.90 -16.03
N GLN A 50 15.60 -5.90 -16.69
CA GLN A 50 15.50 -6.15 -18.13
C GLN A 50 15.98 -4.94 -18.94
N VAL A 51 17.00 -5.15 -19.77
CA VAL A 51 17.56 -4.15 -20.69
C VAL A 51 17.27 -4.57 -22.14
N GLY A 52 16.96 -3.59 -23.00
CA GLY A 52 16.94 -3.73 -24.47
C GLY A 52 15.74 -4.46 -25.11
N ASP A 53 15.08 -5.38 -24.40
CA ASP A 53 13.90 -6.09 -24.92
C ASP A 53 12.59 -5.45 -24.43
N GLU A 54 12.04 -4.56 -25.25
CA GLU A 54 10.79 -3.85 -24.93
C GLU A 54 9.55 -4.76 -24.88
N HIS A 55 9.54 -5.85 -25.66
CA HIS A 55 8.42 -6.80 -25.63
C HIS A 55 8.40 -7.52 -24.28
N LEU A 56 9.56 -8.02 -23.84
CA LEU A 56 9.69 -8.70 -22.56
C LEU A 56 9.45 -7.75 -21.38
N ARG A 57 9.90 -6.49 -21.47
CA ARG A 57 9.58 -5.44 -20.48
C ARG A 57 8.08 -5.21 -20.37
N LYS A 58 7.38 -5.10 -21.51
CA LYS A 58 5.92 -4.97 -21.53
C LYS A 58 5.24 -6.18 -20.88
N GLN A 59 5.71 -7.39 -21.20
CA GLN A 59 5.19 -8.62 -20.60
C GLN A 59 5.37 -8.65 -19.08
N HIS A 60 6.59 -8.41 -18.57
CA HIS A 60 6.86 -8.38 -17.13
C HIS A 60 6.01 -7.32 -16.40
N ARG A 61 5.82 -6.16 -17.02
CA ARG A 61 4.94 -5.11 -16.47
C ARG A 61 3.50 -5.60 -16.30
N VAL A 62 2.93 -6.21 -17.33
CA VAL A 62 1.55 -6.74 -17.30
C VAL A 62 1.42 -7.85 -16.25
N MET A 63 2.40 -8.75 -16.18
CA MET A 63 2.36 -9.86 -15.22
C MET A 63 2.52 -9.38 -13.77
N ALA A 64 3.40 -8.40 -13.51
CA ALA A 64 3.54 -7.80 -12.18
C ALA A 64 2.23 -7.15 -11.73
N ASP A 65 1.61 -6.33 -12.58
CA ASP A 65 0.35 -5.64 -12.26
C ASP A 65 -0.81 -6.61 -12.01
N LEU A 66 -0.94 -7.65 -12.86
CA LEU A 66 -1.94 -8.70 -12.71
C LEU A 66 -1.82 -9.38 -11.35
N HIS A 67 -0.61 -9.80 -10.99
CA HIS A 67 -0.39 -10.57 -9.76
C HIS A 67 -0.49 -9.71 -8.51
N TYR A 68 -0.01 -8.46 -8.53
CA TYR A 68 -0.26 -7.51 -7.45
C TYR A 68 -1.75 -7.28 -7.24
N SER A 69 -2.51 -7.07 -8.32
CA SER A 69 -3.96 -6.84 -8.24
C SER A 69 -4.69 -8.04 -7.64
N LYS A 70 -4.30 -9.27 -7.99
CA LYS A 70 -4.87 -10.49 -7.39
C LYS A 70 -4.50 -10.64 -5.91
N ALA A 71 -3.25 -10.38 -5.54
CA ALA A 71 -2.81 -10.44 -4.16
C ALA A 71 -3.58 -9.44 -3.27
N VAL A 72 -3.71 -8.18 -3.71
CA VAL A 72 -4.47 -7.15 -2.98
C VAL A 72 -5.92 -7.57 -2.78
N LYS A 73 -6.59 -8.06 -3.82
CA LYS A 73 -7.99 -8.51 -3.72
C LYS A 73 -8.17 -9.60 -2.66
N LEU A 74 -7.28 -10.59 -2.63
CA LEU A 74 -7.34 -11.68 -1.66
C LEU A 74 -7.03 -11.19 -0.23
N PHE A 75 -5.99 -10.37 -0.04
CA PHE A 75 -5.70 -9.80 1.29
C PHE A 75 -6.81 -8.88 1.81
N GLN A 76 -7.49 -8.13 0.93
CA GLN A 76 -8.65 -7.33 1.32
C GLN A 76 -9.86 -8.19 1.72
N LEU A 77 -10.05 -9.35 1.09
CA LEU A 77 -11.12 -10.28 1.43
C LEU A 77 -10.92 -10.91 2.81
N LEU A 78 -9.67 -11.24 3.14
CA LEU A 78 -9.29 -11.89 4.40
C LEU A 78 -9.44 -10.97 5.63
N LYS A 79 -9.16 -9.67 5.47
CA LYS A 79 -9.24 -8.62 6.52
C LYS A 79 -8.33 -8.79 7.74
N ASP A 80 -7.77 -9.97 7.97
CA ASP A 80 -6.91 -10.34 9.12
C ASP A 80 -5.40 -10.26 8.84
N ALA A 81 -5.00 -9.80 7.66
CA ALA A 81 -3.60 -9.66 7.24
C ALA A 81 -3.24 -8.21 6.83
N PRO A 82 -3.38 -7.22 7.73
CA PRO A 82 -3.18 -5.82 7.38
C PRO A 82 -1.73 -5.48 7.03
N CYS A 83 -0.74 -6.12 7.65
CA CYS A 83 0.68 -5.94 7.36
C CYS A 83 1.03 -6.41 5.93
N GLU A 84 0.50 -7.56 5.53
CA GLU A 84 0.67 -8.13 4.20
C GLU A 84 0.00 -7.26 3.14
N LEU A 85 -1.23 -6.82 3.39
CA LEU A 85 -1.91 -5.87 2.53
C LEU A 85 -1.08 -4.60 2.35
N LEU A 86 -0.59 -4.01 3.45
CA LEU A 86 0.22 -2.80 3.42
C LEU A 86 1.54 -3.03 2.66
N ARG A 87 2.22 -4.15 2.88
CA ARG A 87 3.44 -4.53 2.16
C ARG A 87 3.22 -4.60 0.65
N VAL A 88 2.17 -5.31 0.22
CA VAL A 88 1.84 -5.45 -1.21
C VAL A 88 1.53 -4.08 -1.82
N GLN A 89 0.77 -3.23 -1.12
CA GLN A 89 0.45 -1.89 -1.61
C GLN A 89 1.70 -1.01 -1.72
N LEU A 90 2.63 -1.07 -0.75
CA LEU A 90 3.90 -0.33 -0.81
C LEU A 90 4.78 -0.79 -1.97
N GLU A 91 4.81 -2.08 -2.28
CA GLU A 91 5.50 -2.59 -3.47
C GLU A 91 4.85 -2.12 -4.78
N ARG A 92 3.52 -2.01 -4.82
CA ARG A 92 2.80 -1.42 -5.95
C ARG A 92 3.07 0.07 -6.12
N VAL A 93 3.22 0.82 -5.02
CA VAL A 93 3.67 2.23 -5.06
C VAL A 93 5.08 2.30 -5.66
N ALA A 94 6.01 1.47 -5.19
CA ALA A 94 7.37 1.42 -5.75
C ALA A 94 7.36 1.05 -7.25
N PHE A 95 6.46 0.14 -7.67
CA PHE A 95 6.25 -0.20 -9.07
C PHE A 95 5.72 0.99 -9.90
N ALA A 96 4.77 1.77 -9.36
CA ALA A 96 4.29 2.99 -10.01
C ALA A 96 5.38 4.07 -10.11
N GLU A 97 6.21 4.24 -9.08
CA GLU A 97 7.35 5.15 -9.07
C GLU A 97 8.41 4.74 -10.10
N PHE A 98 8.70 3.45 -10.24
CA PHE A 98 9.60 2.94 -11.26
C PHE A 98 9.06 3.21 -12.68
N GLN A 99 7.75 3.09 -12.88
CA GLN A 99 7.14 3.46 -14.16
C GLN A 99 7.20 4.97 -14.40
N MET A 100 7.01 5.79 -13.36
CA MET A 100 7.12 7.25 -13.44
C MET A 100 8.52 7.69 -13.87
N SER A 101 9.59 7.09 -13.34
CA SER A 101 10.97 7.44 -13.70
C SER A 101 11.29 7.16 -15.18
N SER A 102 10.54 6.25 -15.80
CA SER A 102 10.64 5.93 -17.23
C SER A 102 9.80 6.87 -18.14
N GLN A 103 9.05 7.82 -17.57
CA GLN A 103 8.23 8.76 -18.35
C GLN A 103 9.00 10.05 -18.68
N ASN A 104 8.93 10.48 -19.95
CA ASN A 104 9.58 11.72 -20.41
C ASN A 104 8.63 12.94 -20.37
N SER A 105 7.31 12.72 -20.38
CA SER A 105 6.32 13.80 -20.37
C SER A 105 5.79 14.11 -18.97
N SER A 106 5.44 15.37 -18.73
CA SER A 106 4.81 15.80 -17.47
C SER A 106 3.44 15.12 -17.26
N ALA A 107 2.66 14.95 -18.32
CA ALA A 107 1.38 14.24 -18.28
C ALA A 107 1.54 12.75 -17.91
N GLY A 108 2.55 12.07 -18.45
CA GLY A 108 2.85 10.68 -18.10
C GLY A 108 3.27 10.54 -16.64
N LYS A 109 4.14 11.44 -16.16
CA LYS A 109 4.55 11.48 -14.74
C LYS A 109 3.36 11.72 -13.82
N LEU A 110 2.47 12.65 -14.17
CA LEU A 110 1.27 12.95 -13.40
C LEU A 110 0.36 11.72 -13.30
N LYS A 111 0.12 11.01 -14.41
CA LYS A 111 -0.69 9.78 -14.41
C LYS A 111 -0.11 8.70 -13.50
N SER A 112 1.20 8.47 -13.56
CA SER A 112 1.86 7.50 -12.66
C SER A 112 1.77 7.92 -11.19
N LEU A 113 1.92 9.21 -10.89
CA LEU A 113 1.76 9.75 -9.53
C LEU A 113 0.32 9.61 -9.02
N CYS A 114 -0.69 9.85 -9.87
CA CYS A 114 -2.10 9.62 -9.51
C CYS A 114 -2.33 8.15 -9.14
N GLY A 115 -1.85 7.22 -9.98
CA GLY A 115 -1.94 5.80 -9.68
C GLY A 115 -1.22 5.42 -8.37
N ALA A 116 -0.04 5.98 -8.10
CA ALA A 116 0.66 5.78 -6.84
C ALA A 116 -0.15 6.30 -5.64
N LEU A 117 -0.68 7.52 -5.71
CA LEU A 117 -1.48 8.12 -4.65
C LEU A 117 -2.78 7.35 -4.38
N GLU A 118 -3.48 6.90 -5.42
CA GLU A 118 -4.66 6.04 -5.30
C GLU A 118 -4.34 4.73 -4.57
N ILE A 119 -3.18 4.13 -4.84
CA ILE A 119 -2.72 2.93 -4.12
C ILE A 119 -2.46 3.27 -2.65
N MET A 120 -1.81 4.41 -2.36
CA MET A 120 -1.56 4.85 -0.98
C MET A 120 -2.86 5.13 -0.22
N MET A 121 -3.85 5.75 -0.84
CA MET A 121 -5.17 5.97 -0.21
C MET A 121 -5.87 4.65 0.13
N LYS A 122 -5.72 3.63 -0.72
CA LYS A 122 -6.29 2.29 -0.49
C LYS A 122 -5.65 1.55 0.70
N THR A 123 -4.55 2.04 1.28
CA THR A 123 -3.98 1.44 2.51
C THR A 123 -4.70 1.89 3.78
N ARG A 124 -5.59 2.88 3.70
CA ARG A 124 -6.37 3.38 4.83
C ARG A 124 -7.05 2.25 5.63
N CYS A 125 -7.66 1.28 4.93
CA CYS A 125 -8.34 0.17 5.59
C CYS A 125 -7.38 -0.67 6.45
N ALA A 126 -6.13 -0.88 6.01
CA ALA A 126 -5.13 -1.60 6.78
C ALA A 126 -4.76 -0.85 8.06
N PHE A 127 -4.61 0.49 7.99
CA PHE A 127 -4.31 1.30 9.19
C PHE A 127 -5.45 1.28 10.21
N VAL A 128 -6.70 1.30 9.77
CA VAL A 128 -7.87 1.18 10.66
C VAL A 128 -7.88 -0.17 11.38
N VAL A 129 -7.56 -1.26 10.67
CA VAL A 129 -7.48 -2.59 11.28
C VAL A 129 -6.32 -2.64 12.29
N LEU A 130 -5.13 -2.16 11.91
CA LEU A 130 -3.97 -2.11 12.82
C LEU A 130 -4.23 -1.28 14.08
N GLN A 131 -4.93 -0.15 13.94
CA GLN A 131 -5.29 0.68 15.09
C GLN A 131 -6.18 -0.09 16.07
N LYS A 132 -7.21 -0.78 15.57
CA LYS A 132 -8.11 -1.61 16.39
C LYS A 132 -7.38 -2.77 17.06
N GLU A 133 -6.49 -3.44 16.34
CA GLU A 133 -5.68 -4.54 16.90
C GLU A 133 -4.82 -4.05 18.07
N LEU A 134 -4.19 -2.87 17.95
CA LEU A 134 -3.37 -2.29 19.01
C LEU A 134 -4.18 -1.82 20.23
N GLU A 135 -5.41 -1.34 20.01
CA GLU A 135 -6.34 -0.97 21.08
C GLU A 135 -6.77 -2.23 21.87
N CYS A 136 -7.16 -3.31 21.18
CA CYS A 136 -7.54 -4.57 21.83
C CYS A 136 -6.39 -5.24 22.62
N GLU A 137 -5.15 -5.13 22.15
CA GLU A 137 -3.98 -5.64 22.88
C GLU A 137 -3.70 -4.88 24.18
N SER A 138 -4.10 -3.60 24.25
CA SER A 138 -3.87 -2.76 25.43
C SER A 138 -4.85 -3.06 26.56
N ASP A 139 -6.07 -3.48 26.23
CA ASP A 139 -7.11 -3.85 27.21
C ASP A 139 -6.87 -5.23 27.85
N GLN A 140 -6.27 -6.17 27.12
CA GLN A 140 -5.98 -7.54 27.63
C GLN A 140 -4.79 -7.60 28.59
N GLY A 141 -3.92 -6.58 28.61
CA GLY A 141 -2.77 -6.51 29.53
C GLY A 141 -3.13 -6.23 30.99
N ALA A 142 -4.41 -6.00 31.31
CA ALA A 142 -4.86 -5.69 32.66
C ALA A 142 -5.34 -6.90 33.48
N GLU A 143 -5.60 -8.06 32.87
CA GLU A 143 -6.30 -9.17 33.54
C GLU A 143 -5.54 -10.51 33.69
N ASP A 144 -4.40 -10.75 33.04
CA ASP A 144 -3.73 -12.07 33.12
C ASP A 144 -2.21 -12.00 33.37
N GLY A 145 -1.79 -12.36 34.58
CA GLY A 145 -0.40 -12.41 35.03
C GLY A 145 0.34 -13.67 34.56
N ASN A 146 0.56 -13.83 33.25
CA ASN A 146 1.40 -14.91 32.71
C ASN A 146 2.47 -14.38 31.74
N GLU A 147 3.61 -13.97 32.30
CA GLU A 147 4.62 -13.07 31.73
C GLU A 147 5.71 -13.68 30.81
N LEU A 148 5.65 -14.94 30.36
CA LEU A 148 6.88 -15.57 29.82
C LEU A 148 6.87 -16.09 28.37
N ALA A 149 5.78 -15.96 27.60
CA ALA A 149 5.75 -16.41 26.19
C ALA A 149 5.14 -15.41 25.18
N THR A 150 4.34 -14.44 25.63
CA THR A 150 3.53 -13.59 24.74
C THR A 150 4.32 -12.40 24.17
N ASP A 151 5.33 -11.91 24.88
CA ASP A 151 6.05 -10.67 24.54
C ASP A 151 6.84 -10.71 23.24
N SER A 152 7.42 -11.86 22.87
CA SER A 152 8.27 -11.94 21.68
C SER A 152 7.48 -11.82 20.37
N SER A 153 6.29 -12.43 20.28
CA SER A 153 5.47 -12.40 19.06
C SER A 153 4.79 -11.04 18.83
N GLY A 154 4.29 -10.42 19.90
CA GLY A 154 3.70 -9.07 19.86
C GLY A 154 4.73 -8.00 19.52
N ASN A 155 5.93 -8.08 20.10
CA ASN A 155 7.02 -7.14 19.80
C ASN A 155 7.49 -7.24 18.34
N LEU A 156 7.58 -8.45 17.77
CA LEU A 156 7.92 -8.63 16.35
C LEU A 156 6.85 -8.02 15.42
N ARG A 157 5.56 -8.20 15.71
CA ARG A 157 4.48 -7.54 14.96
C ARG A 157 4.56 -6.02 15.06
N LYS A 158 4.74 -5.47 16.26
CA LYS A 158 4.89 -4.01 16.46
C LYS A 158 6.09 -3.45 15.69
N GLU A 159 7.23 -4.16 15.69
CA GLU A 159 8.41 -3.78 14.92
C GLU A 159 8.13 -3.79 13.40
N GLU A 160 7.43 -4.80 12.90
CA GLU A 160 7.01 -4.88 11.50
C GLU A 160 6.09 -3.71 11.12
N VAL A 161 5.08 -3.41 11.94
CA VAL A 161 4.17 -2.28 11.72
C VAL A 161 4.95 -0.96 11.67
N VAL A 162 5.86 -0.73 12.62
CA VAL A 162 6.73 0.45 12.62
C VAL A 162 7.56 0.54 11.33
N LYS A 163 8.16 -0.56 10.87
CA LYS A 163 8.91 -0.59 9.61
C LYS A 163 8.02 -0.21 8.41
N LEU A 164 6.82 -0.79 8.31
CA LEU A 164 5.90 -0.52 7.21
C LEU A 164 5.40 0.93 7.23
N ILE A 165 5.10 1.48 8.41
CA ILE A 165 4.72 2.90 8.58
C ILE A 165 5.86 3.81 8.14
N ASN A 166 7.10 3.55 8.56
CA ASN A 166 8.25 4.38 8.17
C ASN A 166 8.43 4.40 6.64
N ILE A 167 8.26 3.24 5.98
CA ILE A 167 8.31 3.15 4.52
C ILE A 167 7.14 3.94 3.90
N PHE A 168 5.94 3.81 4.44
CA PHE A 168 4.76 4.52 3.98
C PHE A 168 4.91 6.03 4.07
N GLU A 169 5.32 6.56 5.22
CA GLU A 169 5.53 8.00 5.45
C GLU A 169 6.56 8.57 4.47
N SER A 170 7.66 7.85 4.26
CA SER A 170 8.72 8.24 3.32
C SER A 170 8.21 8.30 1.88
N ARG A 171 7.48 7.27 1.43
CA ARG A 171 6.90 7.20 0.07
C ARG A 171 5.81 8.24 -0.13
N LEU A 172 4.93 8.46 0.85
CA LEU A 172 3.86 9.45 0.76
C LEU A 172 4.43 10.86 0.67
N SER A 173 5.44 11.16 1.48
CA SER A 173 6.18 12.42 1.43
C SER A 173 6.77 12.64 0.04
N PHE A 174 7.40 11.61 -0.54
CA PHE A 174 7.95 11.67 -1.89
C PHE A 174 6.86 11.94 -2.94
N VAL A 175 5.78 11.16 -2.96
CA VAL A 175 4.67 11.29 -3.93
C VAL A 175 4.05 12.68 -3.85
N LEU A 176 3.70 13.16 -2.65
CA LEU A 176 3.13 14.50 -2.45
C LEU A 176 4.09 15.60 -2.89
N LEU A 177 5.39 15.49 -2.58
CA LEU A 177 6.38 16.46 -3.02
C LEU A 177 6.48 16.52 -4.54
N GLN A 178 6.43 15.38 -5.24
CA GLN A 178 6.43 15.35 -6.71
C GLN A 178 5.18 16.02 -7.28
N PHE A 179 4.00 15.77 -6.72
CA PHE A 179 2.78 16.48 -7.10
C PHE A 179 2.91 17.99 -6.93
N VAL A 180 3.37 18.43 -5.76
CA VAL A 180 3.54 19.86 -5.46
C VAL A 180 4.50 20.51 -6.46
N LYS A 181 5.63 19.87 -6.79
CA LYS A 181 6.60 20.37 -7.79
C LYS A 181 5.98 20.47 -9.19
N LEU A 182 5.31 19.42 -9.66
CA LEU A 182 4.71 19.40 -10.99
C LEU A 182 3.59 20.43 -11.14
N LEU A 183 2.68 20.51 -10.16
CA LEU A 183 1.55 21.45 -10.22
C LEU A 183 1.96 22.90 -9.98
N SER A 184 2.99 23.16 -9.17
CA SER A 184 3.49 24.52 -8.92
C SER A 184 4.31 25.09 -10.09
N SER A 185 4.83 24.23 -10.98
CA SER A 185 5.60 24.67 -12.16
C SER A 185 4.72 25.11 -13.34
N LYS A 186 3.42 24.77 -13.34
CA LYS A 186 2.45 25.30 -14.31
C LYS A 186 2.16 26.78 -14.02
N LYS A 187 2.02 27.61 -15.06
CA LYS A 187 1.69 29.04 -14.91
C LYS A 187 0.35 29.20 -14.18
N LYS A 188 0.34 29.95 -13.06
CA LYS A 188 -0.84 30.18 -12.20
C LYS A 188 -2.10 30.63 -12.95
N SER A 189 -1.99 31.38 -14.04
CA SER A 189 -3.15 31.87 -14.81
C SER A 189 -3.81 30.81 -15.71
N SER A 190 -3.27 29.59 -15.77
CA SER A 190 -3.72 28.51 -16.66
C SER A 190 -4.26 27.29 -15.90
N ASN A 191 -4.21 27.29 -14.57
CA ASN A 191 -4.65 26.13 -13.79
C ASN A 191 -6.17 26.17 -13.57
N PRO A 192 -6.88 25.06 -13.79
CA PRO A 192 -8.26 24.92 -13.35
C PRO A 192 -8.37 25.13 -11.83
N PRO A 193 -9.47 25.69 -11.32
CA PRO A 193 -9.68 25.91 -9.88
C PRO A 193 -9.59 24.60 -9.06
N GLU A 194 -9.95 23.46 -9.66
CA GLU A 194 -9.81 22.12 -9.06
C GLU A 194 -8.34 21.70 -8.86
N GLU A 195 -7.45 22.02 -9.81
CA GLU A 195 -6.01 21.74 -9.67
C GLU A 195 -5.39 22.60 -8.57
N GLU A 196 -5.85 23.86 -8.41
CA GLU A 196 -5.38 24.75 -7.35
C GLU A 196 -5.85 24.28 -5.95
N ALA A 197 -7.10 23.84 -5.84
CA ALA A 197 -7.62 23.22 -4.61
C ALA A 197 -6.83 21.95 -4.24
N SER A 198 -6.59 21.08 -5.22
CA SER A 198 -5.79 19.86 -5.04
C SER A 198 -4.36 20.17 -4.60
N LEU A 199 -3.72 21.17 -5.22
CA LEU A 199 -2.37 21.62 -4.85
C LEU A 199 -2.32 22.13 -3.41
N LYS A 200 -3.34 22.86 -2.96
CA LYS A 200 -3.43 23.33 -1.57
C LYS A 200 -3.53 22.16 -0.60
N THR A 201 -4.38 21.18 -0.89
CA THR A 201 -4.51 19.95 -0.09
C THR A 201 -3.19 19.18 -0.04
N TYR A 202 -2.52 18.95 -1.17
CA TYR A 202 -1.25 18.21 -1.19
C TYR A 202 -0.16 18.92 -0.38
N LYS A 203 -0.06 20.26 -0.45
CA LYS A 203 0.88 21.04 0.38
C LYS A 203 0.57 20.90 1.87
N GLN A 204 -0.70 20.99 2.23
CA GLN A 204 -1.14 20.87 3.62
C GLN A 204 -0.83 19.48 4.18
N VAL A 205 -1.23 18.42 3.47
CA VAL A 205 -0.99 17.03 3.88
C VAL A 205 0.50 16.74 3.97
N TYR A 206 1.31 17.19 2.99
CA TYR A 206 2.76 17.05 3.02
C TYR A 206 3.38 17.74 4.24
N SER A 207 2.98 18.98 4.53
CA SER A 207 3.50 19.71 5.70
C SER A 207 3.12 19.03 7.02
N SER A 208 1.90 18.53 7.14
CA SER A 208 1.44 17.82 8.34
C SER A 208 2.18 16.50 8.52
N LEU A 209 2.38 15.74 7.45
CA LEU A 209 3.13 14.49 7.44
C LEU A 209 4.58 14.70 7.92
N LEU A 210 5.26 15.73 7.41
CA LEU A 210 6.63 16.05 7.83
C LEU A 210 6.69 16.35 9.33
N ARG A 211 5.79 17.20 9.85
CA ARG A 211 5.75 17.53 11.28
C ARG A 211 5.49 16.28 12.13
N ALA A 212 4.55 15.44 11.73
CA ALA A 212 4.23 14.20 12.41
C ALA A 212 5.44 13.25 12.44
N SER A 213 6.13 13.07 11.30
CA SER A 213 7.31 12.18 11.19
C SER A 213 8.49 12.61 12.06
N THR A 214 8.61 13.91 12.38
CA THR A 214 9.65 14.44 13.27
C THR A 214 9.32 14.29 14.75
N ASN A 215 8.07 13.97 15.09
CA ASN A 215 7.63 13.84 16.47
C ASN A 215 8.03 12.48 17.06
N LYS A 216 9.23 12.44 17.66
CA LYS A 216 9.82 11.22 18.24
C LYS A 216 9.09 10.69 19.48
N THR A 217 8.20 11.47 20.09
CA THR A 217 7.46 11.05 21.30
C THR A 217 6.09 10.48 20.97
N SER A 218 5.70 10.44 19.70
CA SER A 218 4.39 9.92 19.29
C SER A 218 4.30 8.41 19.45
N THR A 219 3.18 7.94 20.02
CA THR A 219 2.90 6.51 20.13
C THR A 219 2.54 5.92 18.77
N LEU A 220 2.64 4.60 18.63
CA LEU A 220 2.28 3.92 17.37
C LEU A 220 0.82 4.18 16.97
N THR A 221 -0.09 4.16 17.95
CA THR A 221 -1.52 4.43 17.77
C THR A 221 -1.77 5.87 17.31
N GLU A 222 -1.08 6.86 17.90
CA GLU A 222 -1.16 8.26 17.45
C GLU A 222 -0.67 8.43 16.01
N ARG A 223 0.43 7.77 15.64
CA ARG A 223 0.96 7.80 14.26
C ARG A 223 -0.04 7.24 13.27
N LEU A 224 -0.67 6.09 13.59
CA LEU A 224 -1.72 5.51 12.75
C LEU A 224 -2.92 6.44 12.60
N SER A 225 -3.39 7.05 13.70
CA SER A 225 -4.48 8.03 13.69
C SER A 225 -4.16 9.24 12.79
N VAL A 226 -2.95 9.78 12.89
CA VAL A 226 -2.51 10.87 12.00
C VAL A 226 -2.53 10.42 10.54
N LEU A 227 -2.00 9.23 10.21
CA LEU A 227 -2.01 8.74 8.83
C LEU A 227 -3.42 8.55 8.28
N ILE A 228 -4.35 8.01 9.06
CA ILE A 228 -5.76 7.86 8.65
C ILE A 228 -6.36 9.23 8.33
N ASN A 229 -6.18 10.22 9.22
CA ASN A 229 -6.68 11.58 9.02
C ASN A 229 -6.07 12.29 7.80
N LEU A 230 -4.78 12.02 7.50
CA LEU A 230 -4.12 12.55 6.31
C LEU A 230 -4.66 11.93 5.03
N LEU A 231 -4.93 10.61 5.04
CA LEU A 231 -5.54 9.91 3.91
C LEU A 231 -7.00 10.35 3.67
N ASP A 232 -7.74 10.64 4.73
CA ASP A 232 -9.11 11.16 4.63
C ASP A 232 -9.16 12.53 3.94
N GLN A 233 -8.16 13.39 4.20
CA GLN A 233 -8.04 14.69 3.50
C GLN A 233 -7.72 14.55 2.01
N LEU A 234 -7.06 13.45 1.61
CA LEU A 234 -6.70 13.17 0.21
C LEU A 234 -7.85 12.51 -0.57
N THR A 235 -8.84 11.93 0.12
CA THR A 235 -9.95 11.24 -0.53
C THR A 235 -10.96 12.27 -1.05
N PRO A 236 -11.38 12.19 -2.33
CA PRO A 236 -12.41 13.05 -2.86
C PRO A 236 -13.68 12.92 -2.02
N LYS A 237 -14.27 14.04 -1.60
CA LYS A 237 -15.50 14.08 -0.77
C LYS A 237 -16.74 13.42 -1.42
N SER A 238 -16.61 12.90 -2.64
CA SER A 238 -17.70 12.24 -3.38
C SER A 238 -17.99 10.81 -2.92
N GLU A 239 -17.07 10.12 -2.23
CA GLU A 239 -17.27 8.73 -1.77
C GLU A 239 -17.82 8.64 -0.32
N ALA A 240 -18.00 9.77 0.37
CA ALA A 240 -18.53 9.79 1.74
C ALA A 240 -20.06 9.54 1.82
N ASN A 241 -20.75 9.42 0.68
CA ASN A 241 -22.21 9.26 0.61
C ASN A 241 -22.70 7.91 0.07
N GLU A 242 -21.82 6.96 -0.28
CA GLU A 242 -22.24 5.64 -0.83
C GLU A 242 -22.09 4.46 0.15
N THR A 243 -21.77 4.70 1.42
CA THR A 243 -21.75 3.64 2.47
C THR A 243 -22.87 3.76 3.50
N VAL A 244 -23.93 4.51 3.18
CA VAL A 244 -25.24 4.39 3.84
C VAL A 244 -26.22 4.03 2.74
N ILE A 245 -26.79 2.83 2.82
CA ILE A 245 -27.68 2.15 1.85
C ILE A 245 -26.93 1.26 0.85
N GLN A 246 -26.48 0.09 1.31
CA GLN A 246 -26.95 -1.23 0.85
C GLN A 246 -26.49 -2.34 1.80
#